data_AF-A0A0C5WD05-F1
#
_entry.id   AF-A0A0C5WD05-F1
#
_cell.length_a   1.000
_cell.length_b   1.000
_cell.length_c   1.000
_cell.angle_alpha   90.00
_cell.angle_beta   90.00
_cell.angle_gamma   90.00
#
_symmetry.space_group_name_H-M   'P 1'
#
loop_
_entity.id
_entity.type
_entity.pdbx_description
1 polymer ?
#
loop_
_entity_poly.entity_id
_entity_poly.type
_entity_poly.pdbx_seq_one_letter_code
_entity_poly.pdbx_strand_id
1 'polypeptide(L)'
;MKWDSKWVGIGTGFQLGNLLVNKDLTLDITTIEDAQKKYIFLPEFHFRLGQKKYIDIDYNYGFIMPSAYPTLYSRSSIGSGFGLSDNYSLRLGRIWNLETNYIAAEALIAKNLGINMMYVLKEDKFQFQKDNSSGKLILSLNYRFGYKSN
;
A
#
# COMPACT_ATOMS: atom_id res chain seq x y z
N MET A 1 -6.63 -13.86 4.18
CA MET A 1 -7.11 -13.92 5.59
C MET A 1 -6.33 -12.93 6.43
N LYS A 2 -7.02 -12.12 7.24
CA LYS A 2 -6.40 -11.10 8.11
C LYS A 2 -6.89 -11.29 9.55
N TRP A 3 -5.97 -11.33 10.49
CA TRP A 3 -6.21 -11.34 11.93
C TRP A 3 -5.65 -10.05 12.51
N ASP A 4 -6.50 -9.25 13.14
CA ASP A 4 -6.12 -7.94 13.69
C ASP A 4 -6.50 -7.89 15.17
N SER A 5 -5.50 -8.05 16.04
CA SER A 5 -5.62 -7.89 17.49
C SER A 5 -5.26 -6.46 17.92
N LYS A 6 -5.44 -6.09 19.19
CA LYS A 6 -5.09 -4.73 19.65
C LYS A 6 -3.62 -4.35 19.38
N TRP A 7 -2.70 -5.28 19.58
CA TRP A 7 -1.24 -5.05 19.49
C TRP A 7 -0.56 -5.63 18.26
N VAL A 8 -1.15 -6.66 17.65
CA VAL A 8 -0.54 -7.40 16.55
C VAL A 8 -1.57 -7.60 15.46
N GLY A 9 -1.19 -7.31 14.22
CA GLY A 9 -1.99 -7.62 13.05
C GLY A 9 -1.19 -8.47 12.07
N ILE A 10 -1.74 -9.60 11.63
CA ILE A 10 -1.12 -10.47 10.64
C ILE A 10 -2.13 -10.73 9.54
N GLY A 11 -1.70 -10.60 8.30
CA GLY A 11 -2.51 -10.92 7.13
C GLY A 11 -1.68 -11.71 6.15
N THR A 12 -2.29 -12.72 5.55
CA THR A 12 -1.73 -13.43 4.40
C THR A 12 -2.81 -13.58 3.35
N GLY A 13 -2.41 -13.50 2.10
CA GLY A 13 -3.28 -13.64 0.95
C GLY A 13 -2.47 -14.04 -0.25
N PHE A 14 -3.14 -14.15 -1.38
CA PHE A 14 -2.48 -14.31 -2.66
C PHE A 14 -3.42 -13.83 -3.75
N GLN A 15 -2.83 -13.46 -4.87
CA GLN A 15 -3.55 -13.09 -6.07
C GLN A 15 -3.23 -14.10 -7.16
N LEU A 16 -4.27 -14.56 -7.84
CA LEU A 16 -4.19 -15.41 -9.02
C LEU A 16 -4.74 -14.63 -10.21
N GLY A 17 -3.99 -14.56 -11.30
CA GLY A 17 -4.40 -13.85 -12.50
C GLY A 17 -3.21 -13.41 -13.36
N ASN A 18 -3.48 -12.63 -14.40
CA ASN A 18 -2.43 -12.02 -15.22
C ASN A 18 -1.98 -10.70 -14.58
N LEU A 19 -1.10 -10.78 -13.58
CA LEU A 19 -0.64 -9.62 -12.83
C LEU A 19 0.57 -9.01 -13.56
N LEU A 20 0.41 -7.77 -14.01
CA LEU A 20 1.47 -7.00 -14.66
C LEU A 20 2.22 -6.20 -13.60
N VAL A 21 3.51 -6.48 -13.40
CA VAL A 21 4.39 -5.72 -12.51
C VAL A 21 5.49 -5.10 -13.36
N ASN A 22 5.80 -3.82 -13.18
CA ASN A 22 6.90 -3.19 -13.93
C ASN A 22 8.24 -3.78 -13.50
N LYS A 23 9.14 -4.02 -14.46
CA LYS A 23 10.52 -4.46 -14.17
C LYS A 23 11.37 -3.27 -13.74
N ASP A 24 12.11 -3.40 -12.64
CA ASP A 24 13.09 -2.40 -12.16
C ASP A 24 14.44 -2.46 -12.90
N LEU A 25 14.44 -2.84 -14.18
CA LEU A 25 15.67 -2.99 -14.98
C LEU A 25 15.72 -1.90 -16.07
N THR A 26 16.86 -1.21 -16.18
CA THR A 26 17.21 -0.44 -17.38
C THR A 26 17.36 -1.41 -18.55
N LEU A 27 16.34 -1.49 -19.39
CA LEU A 27 16.37 -2.23 -20.64
C LEU A 27 16.32 -1.22 -21.80
N ASP A 28 17.09 -1.47 -22.85
CA ASP A 28 16.89 -0.81 -24.15
C ASP A 28 15.60 -1.37 -24.75
N ILE A 29 14.47 -0.70 -24.46
CA ILE A 29 13.14 -1.21 -24.75
C ILE A 29 12.71 -0.82 -26.17
N THR A 30 12.42 -1.80 -27.02
CA THR A 30 11.77 -1.61 -28.34
C THR A 30 10.25 -1.81 -28.28
N THR A 31 9.73 -2.48 -27.24
CA THR A 31 8.29 -2.82 -27.10
C THR A 31 7.79 -2.71 -25.65
N ILE A 32 6.57 -2.18 -25.42
CA ILE A 32 5.97 -1.95 -24.08
C ILE A 32 5.89 -3.24 -23.25
N GLU A 33 5.74 -4.40 -23.89
CA GLU A 33 5.64 -5.70 -23.24
C GLU A 33 6.93 -6.12 -22.52
N ASP A 34 8.10 -5.63 -22.95
CA ASP A 34 9.38 -5.95 -22.34
C ASP A 34 9.57 -5.29 -20.97
N ALA A 35 8.86 -4.17 -20.72
CA ALA A 35 8.88 -3.43 -19.46
C ALA A 35 8.06 -4.10 -18.34
N GLN A 36 7.27 -5.13 -18.68
CA GLN A 36 6.32 -5.76 -17.75
C GLN A 36 6.73 -7.21 -17.43
N LYS A 37 6.61 -7.59 -16.17
CA LYS A 37 6.75 -8.96 -15.68
C LYS A 37 5.35 -9.48 -15.32
N LYS A 38 4.97 -10.57 -15.99
CA LYS A 38 3.72 -11.28 -15.72
C LYS A 38 3.93 -12.24 -14.54
N TYR A 39 3.17 -12.06 -13.48
CA TYR A 39 3.09 -13.03 -12.38
C TYR A 39 1.74 -13.74 -12.44
N ILE A 40 1.79 -15.07 -12.46
CA ILE A 40 0.59 -15.93 -12.39
C ILE A 40 0.08 -16.02 -10.95
N PHE A 41 1.00 -15.89 -9.99
CA PHE A 41 0.76 -15.97 -8.57
C PHE A 41 1.57 -14.89 -7.85
N LEU A 42 0.92 -14.08 -7.02
CA LEU A 42 1.56 -13.08 -6.17
C LEU A 42 1.12 -13.30 -4.72
N PRO A 43 2.01 -13.73 -3.81
CA PRO A 43 1.66 -13.83 -2.40
C PRO A 43 1.48 -12.44 -1.81
N GLU A 44 0.61 -12.35 -0.80
CA GLU A 44 0.37 -11.14 -0.03
C GLU A 44 0.68 -11.43 1.44
N PHE A 45 1.34 -10.47 2.09
CA PHE A 45 1.59 -10.54 3.51
C PHE A 45 1.50 -9.16 4.14
N HIS A 46 0.97 -9.13 5.35
CA HIS A 46 0.79 -7.94 6.15
C HIS A 46 1.21 -8.28 7.57
N PHE A 47 2.03 -7.44 8.15
CA PHE A 47 2.42 -7.52 9.54
C PHE A 47 2.30 -6.15 10.18
N ARG A 48 1.74 -6.09 11.37
CA ARG A 48 1.60 -4.88 12.18
C ARG A 48 1.98 -5.19 13.62
N LEU A 49 2.73 -4.28 14.21
CA LEU A 49 3.08 -4.28 15.62
C LEU A 49 2.75 -2.92 16.25
N GLY A 50 2.11 -2.94 17.41
CA GLY A 50 1.71 -1.73 18.14
C GLY A 50 0.20 -1.53 18.14
N GLN A 51 -0.26 -0.53 18.90
CA GLN A 51 -1.68 -0.21 19.01
C GLN A 51 -2.06 0.84 17.98
N LYS A 52 -2.90 0.49 17.01
CA LYS A 52 -3.38 1.40 15.95
C LYS A 52 -3.91 2.73 16.51
N LYS A 53 -4.70 2.65 17.58
CA LYS A 53 -5.18 3.82 18.32
C LYS A 53 -4.06 4.80 18.71
N TYR A 54 -2.87 4.34 19.08
CA TYR A 54 -1.79 5.19 19.58
C TYR A 54 -0.63 5.29 18.60
N ILE A 55 0.17 4.24 18.46
CA ILE A 55 1.29 4.15 17.54
C ILE A 55 1.42 2.68 17.12
N ASP A 56 1.56 2.46 15.82
CA ASP A 56 1.87 1.16 15.24
C ASP A 56 2.89 1.29 14.12
N ILE A 57 3.60 0.20 13.85
CA ILE A 57 4.45 0.03 12.68
C ILE A 57 3.87 -1.11 11.88
N ASP A 58 3.82 -0.97 10.57
CA ASP A 58 3.37 -2.02 9.68
C ASP A 58 4.32 -2.27 8.51
N TYR A 59 4.16 -3.44 7.93
CA TYR A 59 4.76 -3.86 6.69
C TYR A 59 3.71 -4.57 5.84
N ASN A 60 3.57 -4.14 4.60
CA ASN A 60 2.57 -4.63 3.65
C ASN A 60 3.26 -5.04 2.36
N TYR A 61 2.88 -6.21 1.87
CA TYR A 61 3.25 -6.70 0.56
C TYR A 61 2.05 -7.24 -0.20
N GLY A 62 1.91 -6.85 -1.46
CA GLY A 62 0.84 -7.31 -2.36
C GLY A 62 -0.57 -6.75 -2.10
N PHE A 63 -0.92 -6.37 -0.87
CA PHE A 63 -2.29 -5.96 -0.45
C PHE A 63 -2.91 -4.72 -1.13
N ILE A 64 -2.21 -4.03 -2.03
CA ILE A 64 -2.78 -2.93 -2.86
C ILE A 64 -3.12 -3.40 -4.28
N MET A 65 -2.75 -4.62 -4.67
CA MET A 65 -3.08 -5.13 -5.99
C MET A 65 -4.50 -5.74 -6.06
N PRO A 66 -5.14 -5.80 -7.23
CA PRO A 66 -4.76 -5.11 -8.47
C PRO A 66 -4.98 -3.59 -8.31
N SER A 67 -3.93 -2.82 -8.61
CA SER A 67 -3.95 -1.36 -8.60
C SER A 67 -3.47 -0.87 -9.96
N ALA A 68 -3.95 0.31 -10.38
CA ALA A 68 -3.42 1.01 -11.54
C ALA A 68 -1.90 1.32 -11.41
N TYR A 69 -1.36 1.21 -10.20
CA TYR A 69 0.06 1.34 -9.89
C TYR A 69 0.59 0.02 -9.33
N PRO A 70 0.94 -0.93 -10.21
CA PRO A 70 1.42 -2.24 -9.79
C PRO A 70 2.80 -2.22 -9.12
N THR A 71 3.39 -1.04 -8.97
CA THR A 71 4.67 -0.81 -8.31
C THR A 71 4.54 -0.49 -6.81
N LEU A 72 3.38 -0.73 -6.18
CA LEU A 72 3.18 -0.42 -4.75
C LEU A 72 3.08 -1.67 -3.89
N TYR A 73 3.90 -2.67 -4.22
CA TYR A 73 3.79 -4.01 -3.65
C TYR A 73 4.67 -4.26 -2.43
N SER A 74 5.57 -3.36 -2.01
CA SER A 74 6.37 -3.54 -0.78
C SER A 74 6.49 -2.23 -0.01
N ARG A 75 5.83 -2.12 1.15
CA ARG A 75 5.71 -0.87 1.90
C ARG A 75 5.81 -1.09 3.40
N SER A 76 6.54 -0.24 4.10
CA SER A 76 6.51 -0.16 5.57
C SER A 76 6.07 1.22 6.02
N SER A 77 5.35 1.33 7.14
CA SER A 77 5.01 2.64 7.71
C SER A 77 4.98 2.64 9.22
N ILE A 78 5.10 3.85 9.77
CA ILE A 78 4.69 4.16 11.14
C ILE A 78 3.37 4.93 11.07
N GLY A 79 2.44 4.56 11.94
CA GLY A 79 1.08 5.08 11.94
C GLY A 79 0.61 5.45 13.34
N SER A 80 -0.42 6.31 13.37
CA SER A 80 -1.13 6.67 14.59
C SER A 80 -2.58 7.02 14.30
N GLY A 81 -3.50 6.56 15.15
CA GLY A 81 -4.90 7.02 15.22
C GLY A 81 -5.12 8.18 16.20
N PHE A 82 -4.07 8.75 16.78
CA PHE A 82 -4.10 9.87 17.72
C PHE A 82 -5.07 9.71 18.90
N GLY A 83 -5.24 8.49 19.40
CA GLY A 83 -6.13 8.19 20.52
C GLY A 83 -7.61 8.17 20.19
N LEU A 84 -8.01 8.39 18.93
CA LEU A 84 -9.42 8.45 18.52
C LEU A 84 -10.05 7.05 18.50
N SER A 85 -9.66 6.22 17.53
CA SER A 85 -10.08 4.81 17.43
C SER A 85 -9.20 4.06 16.44
N ASP A 86 -9.37 2.74 16.36
CA ASP A 86 -8.69 1.90 15.37
C ASP A 86 -9.22 2.06 13.93
N ASN A 87 -10.24 2.92 13.75
CA ASN A 87 -10.87 3.21 12.46
C ASN A 87 -10.29 4.45 11.74
N TYR A 88 -9.38 5.16 12.40
CA TYR A 88 -8.65 6.29 11.81
C TYR A 88 -7.16 6.04 11.93
N SER A 89 -6.40 6.44 10.91
CA SER A 89 -4.95 6.31 10.94
C SER A 89 -4.32 7.32 10.01
N LEU A 90 -3.34 8.07 10.52
CA LEU A 90 -2.38 8.79 9.70
C LEU A 90 -1.08 7.99 9.68
N ARG A 91 -0.48 7.82 8.50
CA ARG A 91 0.70 6.98 8.28
C ARG A 91 1.75 7.73 7.48
N LEU A 92 2.99 7.52 7.87
CA LEU A 92 4.19 7.93 7.14
C LEU A 92 5.00 6.68 6.86
N GLY A 93 5.35 6.45 5.60
CA GLY A 93 6.00 5.20 5.22
C GLY A 93 6.93 5.33 4.02
N ARG A 94 7.55 4.19 3.72
CA ARG A 94 8.45 4.00 2.58
C ARG A 94 7.93 2.87 1.71
N ILE A 95 7.91 3.10 0.41
CA ILE A 95 7.73 2.08 -0.63
C ILE A 95 9.12 1.64 -1.05
N TRP A 96 9.45 0.38 -0.78
CA TRP A 96 10.82 -0.12 -0.91
C TRP A 96 11.21 -0.32 -2.37
N ASN A 97 10.31 -0.85 -3.19
CA ASN A 97 10.62 -1.14 -4.58
C ASN A 97 10.66 0.11 -5.48
N LEU A 98 10.05 1.22 -5.06
CA LEU A 98 10.17 2.53 -5.73
C LEU A 98 11.19 3.46 -5.05
N GLU A 99 11.76 3.01 -3.93
CA GLU A 99 12.62 3.81 -3.04
C GLU A 99 12.08 5.20 -2.67
N THR A 100 10.74 5.36 -2.63
CA THR A 100 10.08 6.64 -2.32
C THR A 100 9.30 6.57 -1.01
N ASN A 101 9.06 7.73 -0.42
CA ASN A 101 8.26 7.87 0.78
C ASN A 101 6.79 8.17 0.44
N TYR A 102 5.89 7.94 1.38
CA TYR A 102 4.48 8.27 1.22
C TYR A 102 3.86 8.73 2.53
N ILE A 103 2.77 9.47 2.39
CA ILE A 103 1.88 9.89 3.47
C ILE A 103 0.50 9.32 3.17
N ALA A 104 -0.18 8.75 4.16
CA ALA A 104 -1.52 8.22 3.97
C ALA A 104 -2.43 8.54 5.16
N ALA A 105 -3.71 8.74 4.87
CA ALA A 105 -4.78 8.88 5.84
C ALA A 105 -5.87 7.85 5.55
N GLU A 106 -6.29 7.10 6.56
CA GLU A 106 -7.43 6.18 6.52
C GLU A 106 -8.50 6.65 7.50
N ALA A 107 -9.76 6.60 7.07
CA ALA A 107 -10.90 6.90 7.91
C ALA A 107 -12.09 6.01 7.54
N LEU A 108 -12.82 5.55 8.56
CA LEU A 108 -14.13 4.93 8.39
C LEU A 108 -15.21 6.04 8.37
N ILE A 109 -15.85 6.27 7.22
CA ILE A 109 -16.85 7.34 7.03
C ILE A 109 -18.28 6.87 7.32
N ALA A 110 -18.55 5.56 7.24
CA ALA A 110 -19.80 4.95 7.69
C ALA A 110 -19.50 3.58 8.30
N LYS A 111 -20.47 2.95 9.00
CA LYS A 111 -20.25 1.68 9.71
C LYS A 111 -19.49 0.61 8.92
N ASN A 112 -19.68 0.57 7.61
CA ASN A 112 -19.09 -0.40 6.69
C ASN A 112 -18.30 0.24 5.55
N LEU A 113 -18.15 1.57 5.50
CA LEU A 113 -17.51 2.27 4.39
C LEU A 113 -16.30 3.06 4.90
N GLY A 114 -15.13 2.76 4.33
CA GLY A 114 -13.88 3.46 4.58
C GLY A 114 -13.38 4.18 3.33
N ILE A 115 -12.54 5.17 3.60
CA ILE A 115 -11.73 5.88 2.61
C ILE A 115 -10.27 5.76 3.05
N ASN A 116 -9.39 5.56 2.08
CA ASN A 116 -7.95 5.72 2.23
C ASN A 116 -7.44 6.70 1.17
N MET A 117 -6.72 7.72 1.61
CA MET A 117 -6.04 8.68 0.76
C MET A 117 -4.54 8.53 0.98
N MET A 118 -3.77 8.38 -0.09
CA MET A 118 -2.32 8.24 -0.02
C MET A 118 -1.67 9.16 -1.04
N TYR A 119 -0.64 9.88 -0.60
CA TYR A 119 0.23 10.68 -1.44
C TYR A 119 1.63 10.07 -1.44
N VAL A 120 2.07 9.63 -2.61
CA VAL A 120 3.41 9.10 -2.86
C VAL A 120 4.30 10.24 -3.32
N LEU A 121 5.40 10.45 -2.60
CA LEU A 121 6.35 11.51 -2.88
C LEU A 121 7.13 11.21 -4.18
N LYS A 122 7.71 12.25 -4.75
CA LYS A 122 8.54 12.15 -5.95
C LYS A 122 9.74 11.23 -5.68
N GLU A 123 10.09 10.43 -6.68
CA GLU A 123 11.26 9.55 -6.65
C GLU A 123 12.52 10.38 -6.92
N ASP A 124 13.47 10.40 -5.97
CA ASP A 124 14.67 11.26 -6.07
C ASP A 124 15.84 10.61 -6.83
N LYS A 125 15.76 9.31 -7.15
CA LYS A 125 16.93 8.52 -7.60
C LYS A 125 16.96 8.10 -9.07
N PHE A 126 15.86 8.13 -9.80
CA PHE A 126 15.88 7.81 -11.24
C PHE A 126 16.37 9.04 -12.03
N GLN A 127 17.67 9.05 -12.34
CA GLN A 127 18.36 10.18 -13.00
C GLN A 127 17.80 10.56 -14.40
N PHE A 128 16.98 9.71 -15.01
CA PHE A 128 16.46 9.89 -16.37
C PHE A 128 15.13 10.66 -16.46
N GLN A 129 14.46 10.98 -15.34
CA GLN A 129 13.17 11.71 -15.33
C GLN A 129 13.11 12.83 -14.26
N LYS A 130 14.25 13.49 -14.01
CA LYS A 130 14.40 14.46 -12.93
C LYS A 130 13.44 15.67 -13.05
N ASP A 131 13.03 16.04 -14.27
CA ASP A 131 12.27 17.27 -14.49
C ASP A 131 10.74 17.11 -14.61
N ASN A 132 10.21 15.90 -14.87
CA ASN A 132 8.76 15.71 -15.14
C ASN A 132 8.03 14.74 -14.19
N SER A 133 8.72 14.08 -13.26
CA SER A 133 8.04 13.20 -12.30
C SER A 133 7.38 14.02 -11.18
N SER A 134 6.04 14.00 -11.12
CA SER A 134 5.24 14.54 -10.02
C SER A 134 4.92 13.45 -9.00
N GLY A 135 4.63 13.85 -7.76
CA GLY A 135 4.05 12.93 -6.77
C GLY A 135 2.73 12.32 -7.27
N LYS A 136 2.32 11.18 -6.69
CA LYS A 136 1.11 10.46 -7.09
C LYS A 136 0.11 10.50 -5.96
N LEU A 137 -1.14 10.89 -6.25
CA LEU A 137 -2.26 10.80 -5.31
C LEU A 137 -3.07 9.53 -5.62
N ILE A 138 -3.36 8.75 -4.59
CA ILE A 138 -4.16 7.53 -4.67
C ILE A 138 -5.33 7.66 -3.69
N LEU A 139 -6.53 7.42 -4.22
CA LEU A 139 -7.77 7.41 -3.46
C LEU A 139 -8.40 6.03 -3.57
N SER A 140 -8.68 5.42 -2.42
CA SER A 140 -9.25 4.08 -2.32
C SER A 140 -10.50 4.11 -1.47
N LEU A 141 -11.52 3.37 -1.91
CA LEU A 141 -12.76 3.14 -1.18
C LEU A 141 -12.81 1.67 -0.75
N ASN A 142 -13.12 1.42 0.52
CA ASN A 142 -13.13 0.07 1.09
C ASN A 142 -14.47 -0.21 1.79
N TYR A 143 -15.12 -1.31 1.43
CA TYR A 143 -16.34 -1.79 2.06
C TYR A 143 -16.06 -2.99 2.99
N ARG A 144 -16.53 -2.92 4.24
CA ARG A 144 -16.34 -3.97 5.26
C ARG A 144 -17.63 -4.78 5.45
N PHE A 145 -17.70 -5.96 4.83
CA PHE A 145 -18.82 -6.88 5.01
C PHE A 145 -18.92 -7.40 6.45
N GLY A 146 -20.10 -7.32 7.05
CA GLY A 146 -20.37 -7.87 8.40
C GLY A 146 -19.74 -7.11 9.57
N TYR A 147 -19.22 -5.89 9.35
CA TYR A 147 -18.62 -5.11 10.42
C TYR A 147 -19.67 -4.60 11.42
N LYS A 148 -19.53 -4.98 12.68
CA LYS A 148 -20.25 -4.38 13.81
C LYS A 148 -19.26 -3.47 14.55
N SER A 149 -19.58 -2.18 14.63
CA SER A 149 -18.86 -1.28 15.53
C SER A 149 -19.21 -1.70 16.96
N ASN A 150 -18.22 -2.18 17.71
CA ASN A 150 -18.32 -2.22 19.17
C ASN A 150 -18.22 -0.81 19.73
#